data_AF-A0A160PBG6-F1
#
_entry.id   AF-A0A160PBG6-F1
#
_cell.length_a   1.000
_cell.length_b   1.000
_cell.length_c   1.000
_cell.angle_alpha   90.00
_cell.angle_beta   90.00
_cell.angle_gamma   90.00
#
_symmetry.space_group_name_H-M   'P 1'
#
loop_
_entity.id
_entity.type
_entity.pdbx_description
1 polymer ?
#
loop_
_entity_poly.entity_id
_entity_poly.type
_entity_poly.pdbx_seq_one_letter_code
_entity_poly.pdbx_strand_id
1 'polypeptide(L)'
;MMPERLRPRLPLLLGGLTGLLLLAGAALPLAPASAEEGGQRLPAAAMTAKESAGRESSGLRTATFAGGCFWGVQGVFQHVKGVKNAVSGYAGGTRASARYEEVGTGRTGHAEAVQVTYDPAVVRYDELLQIFFSVALDPTEVDRQGPDTGPQYRSALFPTDAEQAAVAKAYIAQLDGAKIFSKPIATRIEAGAFYPAEGYHQDYMTLHPTNSYIAVNDAPKLRNLKALFPERANAQPVLVGRPPA
;
A
#
# COMPACT_ATOMS: atom_id res chain seq x y z
N MET A 1 68.18 -58.70 -56.64
CA MET A 1 69.10 -57.55 -56.67
C MET A 1 68.45 -56.43 -55.88
N MET A 2 69.22 -55.74 -55.03
CA MET A 2 68.81 -54.53 -54.29
C MET A 2 68.55 -53.35 -55.26
N PRO A 3 67.91 -52.22 -54.87
CA PRO A 3 67.32 -51.86 -53.58
C PRO A 3 65.84 -51.36 -53.78
N GLU A 4 65.19 -50.38 -53.10
CA GLU A 4 65.49 -49.51 -51.94
C GLU A 4 64.19 -49.13 -51.15
N ARG A 5 64.39 -48.29 -50.12
CA ARG A 5 63.48 -47.52 -49.25
C ARG A 5 62.01 -47.30 -49.65
N LEU A 6 61.12 -47.56 -48.68
CA LEU A 6 59.91 -46.76 -48.46
C LEU A 6 59.80 -46.39 -46.96
N ARG A 7 59.58 -45.11 -46.65
CA ARG A 7 59.20 -44.62 -45.31
C ARG A 7 57.75 -44.13 -45.35
N PRO A 8 56.93 -44.47 -44.35
CA PRO A 8 55.89 -43.57 -43.87
C PRO A 8 56.27 -42.94 -42.52
N ARG A 9 55.70 -41.77 -42.23
CA ARG A 9 55.96 -40.98 -41.02
C ARG A 9 54.97 -41.38 -39.92
N LEU A 10 55.46 -41.52 -38.69
CA LEU A 10 54.63 -41.66 -37.50
C LEU A 10 54.22 -40.26 -37.00
N PRO A 11 52.93 -39.91 -36.92
CA PRO A 11 52.49 -38.70 -36.22
C PRO A 11 52.43 -38.97 -34.71
N LEU A 12 53.22 -38.20 -33.96
CA LEU A 12 53.14 -38.15 -32.50
C LEU A 12 51.92 -37.29 -32.12
N LEU A 13 50.94 -37.86 -31.40
CA LEU A 13 49.87 -37.09 -30.77
C LEU A 13 49.78 -37.44 -29.28
N LEU A 14 50.39 -36.59 -28.46
CA LEU A 14 50.14 -36.54 -27.02
C LEU A 14 48.71 -36.05 -26.79
N GLY A 15 47.79 -36.96 -26.45
CA GLY A 15 46.49 -36.61 -25.89
C GLY A 15 46.64 -36.21 -24.42
N GLY A 16 46.43 -34.93 -24.11
CA GLY A 16 46.64 -34.40 -22.77
C GLY A 16 45.63 -34.90 -21.73
N LEU A 17 46.14 -35.27 -20.56
CA LEU A 17 45.36 -35.63 -19.37
C LEU A 17 45.52 -34.49 -18.34
N THR A 18 44.69 -33.45 -18.45
CA THR A 18 44.58 -32.39 -17.43
C THR A 18 43.11 -32.10 -17.16
N GLY A 19 42.74 -32.11 -15.88
CA GLY A 19 41.35 -32.22 -15.45
C GLY A 19 40.50 -30.99 -15.74
N LEU A 20 39.27 -31.24 -16.19
CA LEU A 20 38.22 -30.24 -16.24
C LEU A 20 37.81 -29.88 -14.80
N LEU A 21 38.20 -28.70 -14.31
CA LEU A 21 37.67 -28.19 -13.04
C LEU A 21 36.17 -27.95 -13.20
N LEU A 22 35.36 -28.80 -12.56
CA LEU A 22 33.96 -28.53 -12.30
C LEU A 22 33.86 -27.39 -11.28
N LEU A 23 33.87 -26.15 -11.77
CA LEU A 23 33.38 -25.00 -11.04
C LEU A 23 31.89 -25.21 -10.77
N ALA A 24 31.57 -25.83 -9.64
CA ALA A 24 30.24 -25.87 -9.08
C ALA A 24 29.84 -24.44 -8.68
N GLY A 25 29.33 -23.70 -9.67
CA GLY A 25 28.74 -22.38 -9.45
C GLY A 25 27.56 -22.53 -8.51
N ALA A 26 27.77 -22.22 -7.23
CA ALA A 26 26.69 -22.07 -6.28
C ALA A 26 25.83 -20.90 -6.75
N ALA A 27 24.76 -21.20 -7.46
CA ALA A 27 23.71 -20.26 -7.74
C ALA A 27 23.07 -19.90 -6.40
N LEU A 28 23.56 -18.82 -5.76
CA LEU A 28 22.80 -18.18 -4.71
C LEU A 28 21.44 -17.83 -5.31
N PRO A 29 20.32 -18.31 -4.74
CA PRO A 29 19.03 -17.81 -5.15
C PRO A 29 19.03 -16.32 -4.84
N LEU A 30 18.97 -15.49 -5.88
CA LEU A 30 18.47 -14.13 -5.76
C LEU A 30 17.01 -14.26 -5.33
N ALA A 31 16.79 -14.31 -4.02
CA ALA A 31 15.49 -14.06 -3.44
C ALA A 31 15.03 -12.71 -3.99
N PRO A 32 13.81 -12.60 -4.55
CA PRO A 32 13.30 -11.30 -4.95
C PRO A 32 13.30 -10.41 -3.71
N ALA A 33 13.90 -9.23 -3.84
CA ALA A 33 13.87 -8.20 -2.80
C ALA A 33 12.49 -7.53 -2.77
N SER A 34 11.45 -8.33 -2.49
CA SER A 34 10.19 -7.84 -1.95
C SER A 34 10.48 -7.33 -0.54
N ALA A 35 10.93 -6.07 -0.45
CA ALA A 35 10.90 -5.33 0.79
C ALA A 35 9.47 -5.37 1.36
N GLU A 36 9.36 -5.45 2.68
CA GLU A 36 8.18 -6.00 3.35
C GLU A 36 6.87 -5.23 3.12
N GLU A 37 6.02 -5.69 2.19
CA GLU A 37 4.54 -5.50 2.28
C GLU A 37 3.91 -6.50 3.29
N GLY A 38 4.69 -6.90 4.29
CA GLY A 38 4.23 -7.68 5.44
C GLY A 38 3.59 -6.74 6.46
N GLY A 39 2.27 -6.59 6.40
CA GLY A 39 1.54 -5.75 7.34
C GLY A 39 1.87 -6.14 8.79
N GLN A 40 2.20 -5.16 9.62
CA GLN A 40 2.53 -5.34 11.02
C GLN A 40 1.47 -4.65 11.87
N ARG A 41 0.96 -5.32 12.93
CA ARG A 41 0.03 -4.68 13.87
C ARG A 41 0.81 -3.64 14.69
N LEU A 42 0.67 -2.37 14.31
CA LEU A 42 1.28 -1.25 15.01
C LEU A 42 0.67 -1.05 16.41
N PRO A 43 1.38 -0.40 17.34
CA PRO A 43 0.80 -0.02 18.63
C PRO A 43 -0.44 0.87 18.45
N ALA A 44 -1.40 0.75 19.37
CA ALA A 44 -2.56 1.64 19.42
C ALA A 44 -2.11 3.09 19.68
N ALA A 45 -2.87 4.05 19.17
CA ALA A 45 -2.58 5.46 19.36
C ALA A 45 -2.69 5.86 20.83
N ALA A 46 -1.67 6.54 21.36
CA ALA A 46 -1.65 7.07 22.72
C ALA A 46 -2.59 8.27 22.89
N MET A 47 -2.85 9.01 21.82
CA MET A 47 -3.86 10.06 21.77
C MET A 47 -5.13 9.53 21.11
N THR A 48 -6.16 9.28 21.92
CA THR A 48 -7.50 8.92 21.48
C THR A 48 -8.27 10.13 20.96
N ALA A 49 -8.98 9.98 19.83
CA ALA A 49 -9.91 10.97 19.32
C ALA A 49 -11.18 11.03 20.20
N LYS A 50 -11.66 12.24 20.50
CA LYS A 50 -12.80 12.49 21.41
C LYS A 50 -14.12 12.71 20.67
N GLU A 51 -14.15 12.42 19.36
CA GLU A 51 -15.30 12.56 18.46
C GLU A 51 -16.57 11.86 18.97
N SER A 52 -16.46 10.86 19.87
CA SER A 52 -17.57 10.14 20.50
C SER A 52 -17.92 10.57 21.93
N ALA A 53 -17.16 11.49 22.53
CA ALA A 53 -17.34 11.94 23.91
C ALA A 53 -18.20 13.21 24.06
N GLY A 54 -18.66 13.80 22.95
CA GLY A 54 -19.47 15.01 22.94
C GLY A 54 -20.98 14.71 23.02
N ARG A 55 -21.73 15.45 23.85
CA ARG A 55 -23.20 15.33 23.94
C ARG A 55 -23.93 15.75 22.65
N GLU A 56 -23.20 16.33 21.71
CA GLU A 56 -23.62 16.83 20.38
C GLU A 56 -23.16 15.90 19.23
N SER A 57 -22.36 14.85 19.49
CA SER A 57 -21.69 14.08 18.42
C SER A 57 -22.51 12.92 17.84
N SER A 58 -23.84 13.07 17.79
CA SER A 58 -24.75 12.10 17.16
C SER A 58 -24.72 12.21 15.63
N GLY A 59 -23.63 11.76 15.01
CA GLY A 59 -23.51 11.76 13.56
C GLY A 59 -22.23 11.06 13.07
N LEU A 60 -22.29 10.60 11.83
CA LEU A 60 -21.12 10.05 11.16
C LEU A 60 -20.02 11.12 11.03
N ARG A 61 -18.77 10.65 10.99
CA ARG A 61 -17.57 11.47 10.76
C ARG A 61 -16.95 11.08 9.43
N THR A 62 -16.13 11.97 8.89
CA THR A 62 -15.34 11.71 7.68
C THR A 62 -13.85 11.88 7.96
N ALA A 63 -13.04 11.14 7.23
CA ALA A 63 -11.59 11.21 7.24
C ALA A 63 -11.07 10.85 5.85
N THR A 64 -10.00 11.50 5.38
CA THR A 64 -9.48 11.27 4.02
C THR A 64 -8.01 10.85 4.08
N PHE A 65 -7.71 9.69 3.48
CA PHE A 65 -6.41 9.02 3.53
C PHE A 65 -5.87 8.78 2.11
N ALA A 66 -4.61 9.12 1.86
CA ALA A 66 -3.88 8.81 0.63
C ALA A 66 -2.66 7.94 0.96
N GLY A 67 -2.46 6.85 0.21
CA GLY A 67 -1.46 5.84 0.55
C GLY A 67 -1.25 4.84 -0.58
N GLY A 68 -0.86 5.33 -1.75
CA GLY A 68 -0.75 4.53 -2.98
C GLY A 68 -2.04 4.48 -3.78
N CYS A 69 -2.19 3.47 -4.63
CA CYS A 69 -3.41 3.27 -5.40
C CYS A 69 -4.64 3.17 -4.49
N PHE A 70 -5.67 3.96 -4.78
CA PHE A 70 -6.87 4.02 -3.95
C PHE A 70 -7.68 2.72 -3.88
N TRP A 71 -7.47 1.75 -4.78
CA TRP A 71 -8.26 0.51 -4.84
C TRP A 71 -8.04 -0.38 -3.61
N GLY A 72 -6.79 -0.62 -3.22
CA GLY A 72 -6.47 -1.33 -1.98
C GLY A 72 -6.83 -0.55 -0.73
N VAL A 73 -6.60 0.77 -0.72
CA VAL A 73 -6.94 1.63 0.43
C VAL A 73 -8.46 1.62 0.67
N GLN A 74 -9.26 1.74 -0.40
CA GLN A 74 -10.72 1.62 -0.34
C GLN A 74 -11.09 0.22 0.14
N GLY A 75 -10.54 -0.81 -0.50
CA GLY A 75 -10.78 -2.21 -0.17
C GLY A 75 -10.51 -2.57 1.29
N VAL A 76 -9.48 -2.00 1.91
CA VAL A 76 -9.21 -2.11 3.34
C VAL A 76 -10.33 -1.46 4.16
N PHE A 77 -10.61 -0.16 3.95
CA PHE A 77 -11.59 0.56 4.77
C PHE A 77 -13.03 0.06 4.60
N GLN A 78 -13.41 -0.43 3.43
CA GLN A 78 -14.72 -1.07 3.20
C GLN A 78 -14.95 -2.28 4.12
N HIS A 79 -13.89 -2.95 4.57
CA HIS A 79 -13.95 -4.09 5.48
C HIS A 79 -13.69 -3.71 6.94
N VAL A 80 -13.76 -2.43 7.34
CA VAL A 80 -13.61 -2.00 8.75
C VAL A 80 -14.98 -1.80 9.41
N LYS A 81 -15.20 -2.46 10.56
CA LYS A 81 -16.39 -2.29 11.40
C LYS A 81 -16.53 -0.83 11.83
N GLY A 82 -17.71 -0.27 11.63
CA GLY A 82 -18.02 1.13 11.93
C GLY A 82 -17.87 2.06 10.73
N VAL A 83 -17.09 1.69 9.70
CA VAL A 83 -17.14 2.36 8.40
C VAL A 83 -18.53 2.13 7.77
N LYS A 84 -19.08 3.20 7.20
CA LYS A 84 -20.40 3.23 6.53
C LYS A 84 -20.28 3.56 5.04
N ASN A 85 -19.17 4.13 4.61
CA ASN A 85 -18.82 4.37 3.21
C ASN A 85 -17.31 4.57 3.06
N ALA A 86 -16.72 4.19 1.95
CA ALA A 86 -15.34 4.50 1.61
C ALA A 86 -15.26 4.79 0.10
N VAL A 87 -15.04 6.05 -0.28
CA VAL A 87 -15.10 6.54 -1.66
C VAL A 87 -13.71 6.87 -2.16
N SER A 88 -13.30 6.25 -3.27
CA SER A 88 -12.06 6.57 -3.99
C SER A 88 -12.16 7.92 -4.69
N GLY A 89 -11.09 8.70 -4.71
CA GLY A 89 -11.06 10.04 -5.27
C GLY A 89 -9.70 10.72 -5.22
N TYR A 90 -9.74 12.04 -5.40
CA TYR A 90 -8.56 12.89 -5.55
C TYR A 90 -8.57 13.99 -4.50
N ALA A 91 -7.44 14.16 -3.79
CA ALA A 91 -7.32 15.14 -2.71
C ALA A 91 -6.07 16.03 -2.84
N GLY A 92 -6.18 17.29 -2.42
CA GLY A 92 -5.05 18.25 -2.37
C GLY A 92 -4.90 19.15 -3.60
N GLY A 93 -5.31 18.68 -4.79
CA GLY A 93 -5.36 19.51 -6.00
C GLY A 93 -6.66 20.30 -6.16
N THR A 94 -6.98 20.75 -7.38
CA THR A 94 -8.17 21.55 -7.68
C THR A 94 -9.30 20.73 -8.31
N ARG A 95 -10.56 21.20 -8.20
CA ARG A 95 -11.72 20.58 -8.86
C ARG A 95 -11.55 20.44 -10.38
N ALA A 96 -10.92 21.42 -11.03
CA ALA A 96 -10.80 21.46 -12.48
C ALA A 96 -9.91 20.33 -13.05
N SER A 97 -8.98 19.82 -12.23
CA SER A 97 -7.99 18.79 -12.58
C SER A 97 -8.24 17.45 -11.89
N ALA A 98 -9.40 17.27 -11.27
CA ALA A 98 -9.79 16.05 -10.55
C ALA A 98 -10.44 15.02 -11.51
N ARG A 99 -9.66 14.53 -12.47
CA ARG A 99 -10.03 13.46 -13.43
C ARG A 99 -8.86 12.50 -13.64
N TYR A 100 -9.13 11.21 -13.79
CA TYR A 100 -8.10 10.17 -13.74
C TYR A 100 -6.94 10.41 -14.71
N GLU A 101 -7.22 10.80 -15.96
CA GLU A 101 -6.19 10.99 -16.99
C GLU A 101 -5.26 12.17 -16.69
N GLU A 102 -5.72 13.19 -15.96
CA GLU A 102 -4.86 14.29 -15.51
C GLU A 102 -4.08 13.93 -14.26
N VAL A 103 -4.74 13.31 -13.26
CA VAL A 103 -4.10 12.90 -12.00
C VAL A 103 -2.99 11.89 -12.25
N GLY A 104 -3.20 10.93 -13.16
CA GLY A 104 -2.19 9.97 -13.60
C GLY A 104 -0.94 10.60 -14.24
N THR A 105 -0.97 11.88 -14.62
CA THR A 105 0.23 12.60 -15.07
C THR A 105 1.14 13.09 -13.93
N GLY A 106 0.70 13.00 -12.68
CA GLY A 106 1.41 13.49 -11.49
C GLY A 106 1.52 15.02 -11.37
N ARG A 107 0.94 15.80 -12.30
CA ARG A 107 1.14 17.26 -12.39
C ARG A 107 0.04 18.12 -11.76
N THR A 108 -1.01 17.51 -11.21
CA THR A 108 -2.22 18.21 -10.73
C THR A 108 -2.19 18.60 -9.26
N GLY A 109 -1.19 18.14 -8.50
CA GLY A 109 -1.12 18.26 -7.04
C GLY A 109 -2.01 17.28 -6.26
N HIS A 110 -2.91 16.57 -6.94
CA HIS A 110 -3.75 15.55 -6.32
C HIS A 110 -2.93 14.37 -5.81
N ALA A 111 -3.39 13.75 -4.72
CA ALA A 111 -3.13 12.36 -4.38
C ALA A 111 -4.37 11.53 -4.73
N GLU A 112 -4.18 10.27 -5.14
CA GLU A 112 -5.22 9.25 -5.00
C GLU A 112 -5.50 9.05 -3.51
N ALA A 113 -6.77 9.19 -3.15
CA ALA A 113 -7.22 9.23 -1.77
C ALA A 113 -8.56 8.53 -1.61
N VAL A 114 -8.85 8.15 -0.37
CA VAL A 114 -10.12 7.53 0.03
C VAL A 114 -10.75 8.36 1.12
N GLN A 115 -11.95 8.88 0.87
CA GLN A 115 -12.78 9.49 1.89
C GLN A 115 -13.62 8.41 2.58
N VAL A 116 -13.31 8.16 3.85
CA VAL A 116 -13.97 7.20 4.72
C VAL A 116 -15.03 7.93 5.53
N THR A 117 -16.29 7.49 5.44
CA THR A 117 -17.37 7.90 6.35
C THR A 117 -17.57 6.80 7.39
N TYR A 118 -17.55 7.14 8.67
CA TYR A 118 -17.57 6.18 9.76
C TYR A 118 -18.37 6.65 10.97
N ASP A 119 -18.69 5.69 11.84
CA ASP A 119 -19.43 5.87 13.08
C ASP A 119 -18.47 5.90 14.28
N PRO A 120 -18.23 7.08 14.90
CA PRO A 120 -17.24 7.24 15.96
C PRO A 120 -17.61 6.49 17.25
N ALA A 121 -18.85 6.02 17.40
CA ALA A 121 -19.25 5.14 18.51
C ALA A 121 -18.79 3.68 18.31
N VAL A 122 -18.46 3.30 17.07
CA VAL A 122 -17.98 1.94 16.72
C VAL A 122 -16.48 1.93 16.46
N VAL A 123 -15.94 2.88 15.69
CA VAL A 123 -14.51 3.01 15.37
C VAL A 123 -14.12 4.48 15.33
N ARG A 124 -13.01 4.85 15.97
CA ARG A 124 -12.57 6.26 16.05
C ARG A 124 -11.49 6.59 15.03
N TYR A 125 -11.24 7.88 14.77
CA TYR A 125 -10.16 8.31 13.89
C TYR A 125 -8.78 7.74 14.27
N ASP A 126 -8.46 7.67 15.56
CA ASP A 126 -7.18 7.12 16.05
C ASP A 126 -7.01 5.62 15.75
N GLU A 127 -8.10 4.87 15.64
CA GLU A 127 -8.11 3.46 15.28
C GLU A 127 -8.06 3.25 13.76
N LEU A 128 -8.69 4.14 12.98
CA LEU A 128 -8.56 4.17 11.53
C LEU A 128 -7.12 4.48 11.11
N LEU A 129 -6.43 5.38 11.81
CA LEU A 129 -5.00 5.62 11.64
C LEU A 129 -4.16 4.38 11.94
N GLN A 130 -4.42 3.69 13.07
CA GLN A 130 -3.71 2.46 13.40
C GLN A 130 -3.86 1.41 12.29
N ILE A 131 -5.08 1.21 11.76
CA ILE A 131 -5.34 0.30 10.64
C ILE A 131 -4.58 0.77 9.39
N PHE A 132 -4.71 2.05 9.01
CA PHE A 132 -4.07 2.62 7.83
C PHE A 132 -2.57 2.35 7.80
N PHE A 133 -1.84 2.80 8.83
CA PHE A 133 -0.39 2.62 8.94
C PHE A 133 0.04 1.16 9.10
N SER A 134 -0.83 0.25 9.56
CA SER A 134 -0.51 -1.18 9.74
C SER A 134 -0.67 -2.03 8.48
N VAL A 135 -1.62 -1.69 7.58
CA VAL A 135 -2.00 -2.58 6.46
C VAL A 135 -2.26 -1.91 5.10
N ALA A 136 -2.42 -0.59 5.02
CA ALA A 136 -2.82 0.06 3.75
C ALA A 136 -1.64 0.48 2.87
N LEU A 137 -0.47 0.77 3.49
CA LEU A 137 0.73 1.34 2.86
C LEU A 137 2.01 0.99 3.63
N ASP A 138 3.18 1.14 2.98
CA ASP A 138 4.46 1.45 3.64
C ASP A 138 4.56 2.98 3.81
N PRO A 139 4.50 3.53 5.04
CA PRO A 139 4.50 4.96 5.28
C PRO A 139 5.87 5.63 5.09
N THR A 140 6.91 4.87 4.75
CA THR A 140 8.29 5.37 4.56
C THR A 140 8.65 5.67 3.10
N GLU A 141 7.83 5.21 2.14
CA GLU A 141 8.10 5.51 0.73
C GLU A 141 7.68 6.95 0.38
N VAL A 142 8.51 7.64 -0.40
CA VAL A 142 8.28 9.02 -0.83
C VAL A 142 7.73 9.03 -2.25
N ASP A 143 6.54 9.63 -2.41
CA ASP A 143 5.87 9.84 -3.70
C ASP A 143 5.77 8.54 -4.57
N ARG A 144 5.50 7.41 -3.90
CA ARG A 144 5.26 6.08 -4.47
C ARG A 144 4.60 5.14 -3.44
N GLN A 145 4.05 4.02 -3.92
CA GLN A 145 3.76 2.82 -3.13
C GLN A 145 3.97 1.55 -3.96
N GLY A 146 4.87 0.67 -3.53
CA GLY A 146 5.06 -0.63 -4.17
C GLY A 146 5.39 -0.48 -5.66
N PRO A 147 4.60 -1.02 -6.61
CA PRO A 147 4.85 -0.84 -8.04
C PRO A 147 4.55 0.58 -8.54
N ASP A 148 3.72 1.37 -7.85
CA ASP A 148 3.19 2.63 -8.35
C ASP A 148 4.08 3.81 -7.94
N THR A 149 4.52 4.60 -8.91
CA THR A 149 5.47 5.72 -8.70
C THR A 149 4.90 7.02 -9.25
N GLY A 150 4.95 8.07 -8.43
CA GLY A 150 4.46 9.41 -8.76
C GLY A 150 3.84 10.11 -7.55
N PRO A 151 3.85 11.46 -7.51
CA PRO A 151 3.34 12.24 -6.37
C PRO A 151 1.83 12.02 -6.10
N GLN A 152 1.09 11.47 -7.07
CA GLN A 152 -0.29 11.05 -6.88
C GLN A 152 -0.43 9.81 -5.97
N TYR A 153 0.62 9.01 -5.80
CA TYR A 153 0.64 7.82 -4.94
C TYR A 153 1.30 8.08 -3.58
N ARG A 154 1.60 9.35 -3.25
CA ARG A 154 2.21 9.73 -1.98
C ARG A 154 1.37 9.35 -0.77
N SER A 155 2.03 9.11 0.36
CA SER A 155 1.34 9.02 1.64
C SER A 155 0.95 10.41 2.17
N ALA A 156 -0.35 10.64 2.37
CA ALA A 156 -0.86 11.86 2.99
C ALA A 156 -2.16 11.62 3.77
N LEU A 157 -2.34 12.41 4.83
CA LEU A 157 -3.58 12.52 5.59
C LEU A 157 -4.18 13.90 5.33
N PHE A 158 -5.49 13.96 5.12
CA PHE A 158 -6.23 15.22 4.98
C PHE A 158 -7.28 15.31 6.10
N PRO A 159 -6.90 15.80 7.29
CA PRO A 159 -7.81 15.99 8.43
C PRO A 159 -8.97 16.93 8.09
N THR A 160 -10.18 16.61 8.59
CA THR A 160 -11.35 17.49 8.41
C THR A 160 -11.43 18.61 9.43
N ASP A 161 -10.73 18.49 10.55
CA ASP A 161 -10.70 19.47 11.64
C ASP A 161 -9.36 19.44 12.43
N ALA A 162 -9.27 20.29 13.45
CA ALA A 162 -8.09 20.43 14.30
C ALA A 162 -7.87 19.25 15.26
N GLU A 163 -8.91 18.48 15.61
CA GLU A 163 -8.75 17.28 16.45
C GLU A 163 -8.09 16.17 15.63
N GLN A 164 -8.62 15.88 14.44
CA GLN A 164 -7.99 14.91 13.53
C GLN A 164 -6.54 15.29 13.20
N ALA A 165 -6.26 16.58 12.96
CA ALA A 165 -4.88 17.04 12.72
C ALA A 165 -3.96 16.81 13.93
N ALA A 166 -4.45 17.02 15.15
CA ALA A 166 -3.68 16.78 16.38
C ALA A 166 -3.44 15.28 16.62
N VAL A 167 -4.46 14.44 16.45
CA VAL A 167 -4.38 12.97 16.60
C VAL A 167 -3.43 12.37 15.57
N ALA A 168 -3.54 12.76 14.29
CA ALA A 168 -2.65 12.32 13.22
C ALA A 168 -1.19 12.67 13.52
N LYS A 169 -0.92 13.92 13.92
CA LYS A 169 0.43 14.38 14.28
C LYS A 169 0.98 13.63 15.49
N ALA A 170 0.16 13.39 16.52
CA ALA A 170 0.56 12.64 17.70
C ALA A 170 0.88 11.18 17.37
N TYR A 171 0.12 10.55 16.46
CA TYR A 171 0.35 9.16 16.08
C TYR A 171 1.60 8.96 15.22
N ILE A 172 1.86 9.85 14.25
CA ILE A 172 3.12 9.84 13.49
C ILE A 172 4.31 10.00 14.44
N ALA A 173 4.27 11.00 15.34
CA ALA A 173 5.33 11.23 16.31
C ALA A 173 5.53 10.05 17.30
N GLN A 174 4.47 9.34 17.65
CA GLN A 174 4.55 8.11 18.45
C GLN A 174 5.29 7.00 17.69
N LEU A 175 4.98 6.77 16.42
CA LEU A 175 5.59 5.71 15.61
C LEU A 175 7.06 6.00 15.29
N ASP A 176 7.40 7.26 14.96
CA ASP A 176 8.79 7.72 14.80
C ASP A 176 9.58 7.61 16.12
N GLY A 177 8.99 8.06 17.23
CA GLY A 177 9.63 8.01 18.56
C GLY A 177 9.88 6.59 19.05
N ALA A 178 8.98 5.66 18.74
CA ALA A 178 9.13 4.23 19.00
C ALA A 178 10.04 3.51 17.98
N LYS A 179 10.47 4.18 16.91
CA LYS A 179 11.30 3.65 15.81
C LYS A 179 10.75 2.34 15.23
N ILE A 180 9.43 2.28 15.00
CA ILE A 180 8.79 1.07 14.46
C ILE A 180 9.29 0.79 13.04
N PHE A 181 9.50 1.84 12.25
CA PHE A 181 10.03 1.75 10.89
C PHE A 181 11.55 1.99 10.86
N SER A 182 12.23 1.31 9.93
CA SER A 182 13.68 1.44 9.72
C SER A 182 14.10 2.74 9.01
N LYS A 183 13.13 3.43 8.41
CA LYS A 183 13.25 4.74 7.76
C LYS A 183 12.24 5.72 8.39
N PRO A 184 12.45 7.04 8.30
CA PRO A 184 11.48 8.03 8.77
C PRO A 184 10.12 7.89 8.05
N ILE A 185 9.04 8.22 8.75
CA ILE A 185 7.71 8.31 8.13
C ILE A 185 7.67 9.50 7.15
N ALA A 186 7.29 9.21 5.90
CA ALA A 186 7.13 10.17 4.82
C ALA A 186 5.70 10.74 4.72
N THR A 187 4.74 10.17 5.47
CA THR A 187 3.33 10.58 5.49
C THR A 187 3.15 12.05 5.84
N ARG A 188 2.57 12.80 4.90
CA ARG A 188 2.29 14.24 5.06
C ARG A 188 0.95 14.47 5.76
N ILE A 189 0.81 15.57 6.49
CA ILE A 189 -0.50 16.09 6.91
C ILE A 189 -0.77 17.32 6.05
N GLU A 190 -1.76 17.22 5.17
CA GLU A 190 -2.06 18.21 4.15
C GLU A 190 -3.47 18.80 4.35
N ALA A 191 -3.70 19.99 3.80
CA ALA A 191 -5.04 20.58 3.67
C ALA A 191 -5.47 20.53 2.20
N GLY A 192 -6.75 20.25 1.95
CA GLY A 192 -7.28 20.20 0.59
C GLY A 192 -8.72 19.74 0.55
N ALA A 193 -9.41 20.01 -0.56
CA ALA A 193 -10.71 19.42 -0.83
C ALA A 193 -10.53 18.00 -1.40
N PHE A 194 -11.56 17.17 -1.19
CA PHE A 194 -11.69 15.84 -1.80
C PHE A 194 -12.69 15.89 -2.95
N TYR A 195 -12.38 15.18 -4.04
CA TYR A 195 -13.22 15.05 -5.23
C TYR A 195 -13.38 13.56 -5.55
N PRO A 196 -14.61 12.99 -5.54
CA PRO A 196 -14.81 11.59 -5.90
C PRO A 196 -14.29 11.26 -7.29
N ALA A 197 -13.62 10.12 -7.43
CA ALA A 197 -13.22 9.57 -8.72
C ALA A 197 -14.43 9.01 -9.47
N GLU A 198 -14.24 8.78 -10.75
CA GLU A 198 -15.20 8.22 -11.69
C GLU A 198 -15.76 6.87 -11.18
N GLY A 199 -17.02 6.58 -11.51
CA GLY A 199 -17.73 5.42 -10.96
C GLY A 199 -17.05 4.06 -11.22
N TYR A 200 -16.25 3.95 -12.28
CA TYR A 200 -15.52 2.72 -12.62
C TYR A 200 -14.28 2.47 -11.73
N HIS A 201 -13.84 3.44 -10.92
CA HIS A 201 -12.81 3.24 -9.89
C HIS A 201 -13.38 2.82 -8.53
N GLN A 202 -14.69 2.92 -8.33
CA GLN A 202 -15.33 2.61 -7.05
C GLN A 202 -15.52 1.09 -6.90
N ASP A 203 -15.33 0.58 -5.67
CA ASP A 203 -15.45 -0.85 -5.32
C ASP A 203 -14.52 -1.79 -6.11
N TYR A 204 -13.51 -1.26 -6.81
CA TYR A 204 -12.77 -1.98 -7.86
C TYR A 204 -12.11 -3.28 -7.37
N MET A 205 -11.50 -3.26 -6.19
CA MET A 205 -10.91 -4.46 -5.56
C MET A 205 -11.95 -5.56 -5.30
N THR A 206 -13.19 -5.17 -4.95
CA THR A 206 -14.30 -6.09 -4.69
C THR A 206 -14.93 -6.62 -5.99
N LEU A 207 -15.04 -5.77 -7.02
CA LEU A 207 -15.64 -6.13 -8.31
C LEU A 207 -14.67 -6.91 -9.22
N HIS A 208 -13.36 -6.75 -9.03
CA HIS A 208 -12.31 -7.38 -9.85
C HIS A 208 -11.26 -8.14 -9.02
N PRO A 209 -11.65 -9.08 -8.12
CA PRO A 209 -10.74 -9.73 -7.18
C PRO A 209 -9.71 -10.65 -7.85
N THR A 210 -9.92 -11.03 -9.11
CA THR A 210 -9.00 -11.85 -9.92
C THR A 210 -8.13 -11.03 -10.87
N ASN A 211 -8.25 -9.69 -10.87
CA ASN A 211 -7.31 -8.82 -11.59
C ASN A 211 -5.90 -9.03 -11.01
N SER A 212 -4.89 -9.19 -11.86
CA SER A 212 -3.52 -9.50 -11.42
C SER A 212 -2.92 -8.42 -10.53
N TYR A 213 -3.20 -7.14 -10.80
CA TYR A 213 -2.76 -6.03 -9.96
C TYR A 213 -3.40 -6.14 -8.56
N ILE A 214 -4.72 -6.37 -8.49
CA ILE A 214 -5.43 -6.57 -7.22
C ILE A 214 -4.90 -7.78 -6.45
N ALA A 215 -4.72 -8.92 -7.12
CA ALA A 215 -4.29 -10.16 -6.50
C ALA A 215 -2.88 -10.07 -5.89
N VAL A 216 -1.99 -9.30 -6.52
CA VAL A 216 -0.59 -9.12 -6.09
C VAL A 216 -0.47 -8.02 -5.03
N ASN A 217 -1.04 -6.82 -5.26
CA ASN A 217 -0.74 -5.62 -4.46
C ASN A 217 -1.78 -5.33 -3.36
N ASP A 218 -3.07 -5.56 -3.62
CA ASP A 218 -4.16 -5.10 -2.73
C ASP A 218 -4.81 -6.22 -1.91
N ALA A 219 -4.95 -7.41 -2.48
CA ALA A 219 -5.42 -8.60 -1.76
C ALA A 219 -4.56 -8.96 -0.51
N PRO A 220 -3.22 -8.76 -0.47
CA PRO A 220 -2.44 -8.90 0.76
C PRO A 220 -2.92 -7.94 1.86
N LYS A 221 -3.21 -6.67 1.53
CA LYS A 221 -3.66 -5.65 2.48
C LYS A 221 -4.94 -6.08 3.20
N LEU A 222 -5.91 -6.63 2.45
CA LEU A 222 -7.15 -7.17 3.03
C LEU A 222 -6.91 -8.44 3.87
N ARG A 223 -5.97 -9.32 3.48
CA ARG A 223 -5.59 -10.48 4.31
C ARG A 223 -4.95 -10.02 5.63
N ASN A 224 -4.06 -9.02 5.56
CA ASN A 224 -3.40 -8.44 6.73
C ASN A 224 -4.41 -7.76 7.66
N LEU A 225 -5.42 -7.04 7.14
CA LEU A 225 -6.52 -6.50 7.95
C LEU A 225 -7.23 -7.61 8.75
N LYS A 226 -7.61 -8.70 8.08
CA LYS A 226 -8.34 -9.82 8.69
C LYS A 226 -7.49 -10.60 9.71
N ALA A 227 -6.18 -10.72 9.48
CA ALA A 227 -5.26 -11.42 10.37
C ALA A 227 -4.85 -10.59 11.59
N LEU A 228 -4.58 -9.30 11.39
CA LEU A 228 -4.02 -8.41 12.41
C LEU A 228 -5.10 -7.70 13.23
N PHE A 229 -6.28 -7.44 12.66
CA PHE A 229 -7.40 -6.77 13.33
C PHE A 229 -8.73 -7.54 13.15
N PRO A 230 -8.82 -8.85 13.47
CA PRO A 230 -10.07 -9.62 13.34
C PRO A 230 -11.24 -9.01 14.13
N GLU A 231 -10.95 -8.32 15.24
CA GLU A 231 -11.93 -7.58 16.02
C GLU A 231 -12.51 -6.37 15.26
N ARG A 232 -11.73 -5.73 14.37
CA ARG A 232 -12.18 -4.62 13.51
C ARG A 232 -12.59 -5.04 12.09
N ALA A 233 -12.21 -6.22 11.62
CA ALA A 233 -12.54 -6.68 10.28
C ALA A 233 -14.00 -7.13 10.15
N ASN A 234 -14.68 -6.67 9.11
CA ASN A 234 -15.96 -7.16 8.60
C ASN A 234 -15.73 -8.24 7.53
N ALA A 235 -16.65 -9.21 7.46
CA ALA A 235 -16.61 -10.26 6.45
C ALA A 235 -17.02 -9.76 5.05
N GLN A 236 -17.99 -8.84 5.01
CA GLN A 236 -18.50 -8.20 3.79
C GLN A 236 -18.04 -6.73 3.70
N PRO A 237 -17.71 -6.24 2.50
CA PRO A 237 -17.40 -4.82 2.28
C PRO A 237 -18.66 -3.95 2.32
N VAL A 238 -18.51 -2.71 2.77
CA VAL A 238 -19.53 -1.66 2.59
C VAL A 238 -19.26 -0.94 1.26
N LEU A 239 -20.15 -1.12 0.29
CA LEU A 239 -19.95 -0.70 -1.11
C LEU A 239 -20.46 0.72 -1.38
N VAL A 240 -19.82 1.41 -2.33
CA VAL A 240 -20.23 2.76 -2.73
C VAL A 240 -21.59 2.70 -3.43
N GLY A 241 -22.61 3.33 -2.83
CA GLY A 241 -23.95 3.40 -3.42
C GLY A 241 -24.87 2.20 -3.13
N ARG A 242 -24.48 1.27 -2.24
CA ARG A 242 -25.42 0.33 -1.61
C ARG A 242 -25.38 0.49 -0.10
N PRO A 243 -26.51 0.74 0.59
CA PRO A 243 -26.52 0.65 2.05
C PRO A 243 -26.14 -0.77 2.48
N PRO A 244 -25.51 -0.95 3.65
CA PRO A 244 -25.30 -2.29 4.21
C PRO A 244 -26.64 -3.01 4.36
N ALA A 245 -26.65 -4.29 4.00
CA ALA A 245 -27.82 -5.18 4.08
C ALA A 245 -28.20 -5.54 5.52
#